data_AF-A0A0K3B960-F1
#
_entry.id   AF-A0A0K3B960-F1
#
_cell.length_a   1.000
_cell.length_b   1.000
_cell.length_c   1.000
_cell.angle_alpha   90.00
_cell.angle_beta   90.00
_cell.angle_gamma   90.00
#
_symmetry.space_group_name_H-M   'P 1'
#
loop_
_entity.id
_entity.type
_entity.pdbx_description
1 polymer ?
#
loop_
_entity_poly.entity_id
_entity_poly.type
_entity_poly.pdbx_seq_one_letter_code
_entity_poly.pdbx_strand_id
1 'polypeptide(L)'
;MRRHFAVGLLVPVLMVGACSGGGESGGSTPPPGLGAQQKTEDEQPDQARLRVLETGAAGGNFYAYVENQEDREVAAEVEFTGYDAEGKAYKESARTKPDEKYEVFPAKSTIAVALFVVMEKKPDGTEPKFTRTDARLIPKKRSDIPAHQPGKFEAGPVGKQKMAGTHYVEETVVEVTNGYPQQVRSGVIVVMCKDASGKIQNASSTNFSAAPNEKKKVTLASAGSGSGCTAYPRMSNTTRFGEGEGEGE
;
A
#
# COMPACT_ATOMS: atom_id res chain seq x y z
N MET A 1 -59.02 19.98 14.09
CA MET A 1 -59.64 20.43 12.82
C MET A 1 -59.24 19.46 11.72
N ARG A 2 -60.23 18.97 10.97
CA ARG A 2 -60.07 18.05 9.84
C ARG A 2 -59.44 18.77 8.65
N ARG A 3 -58.66 18.06 7.83
CA ARG A 3 -58.93 17.86 6.39
C ARG A 3 -58.03 16.77 5.78
N HIS A 4 -58.68 15.93 4.98
CA HIS A 4 -58.19 14.81 4.17
C HIS A 4 -57.88 15.26 2.72
N PHE A 5 -57.50 14.25 1.91
CA PHE A 5 -57.46 14.11 0.44
C PHE A 5 -56.10 14.38 -0.22
N ALA A 6 -55.62 13.64 -1.23
CA ALA A 6 -55.96 12.37 -1.91
C ALA A 6 -54.80 12.05 -2.89
N VAL A 7 -54.32 10.81 -3.01
CA VAL A 7 -54.56 9.84 -4.12
C VAL A 7 -54.21 10.34 -5.55
N GLY A 8 -53.38 9.56 -6.25
CA GLY A 8 -53.18 9.61 -7.71
C GLY A 8 -51.89 8.88 -8.13
N LEU A 9 -51.83 7.54 -8.15
CA LEU A 9 -52.27 6.56 -9.17
C LEU A 9 -51.21 6.30 -10.29
N LEU A 10 -50.91 5.01 -10.44
CA LEU A 10 -50.04 4.32 -11.43
C LEU A 10 -50.40 4.60 -12.90
N VAL A 11 -49.45 4.33 -13.82
CA VAL A 11 -49.55 3.29 -14.88
C VAL A 11 -48.18 3.13 -15.61
N PRO A 12 -47.74 1.89 -15.92
CA PRO A 12 -46.58 1.58 -16.75
C PRO A 12 -46.95 1.41 -18.24
N VAL A 13 -46.04 1.71 -19.16
CA VAL A 13 -46.19 1.37 -20.59
C VAL A 13 -45.10 0.37 -20.99
N LEU A 14 -45.50 -0.88 -21.15
CA LEU A 14 -44.83 -1.91 -21.95
C LEU A 14 -45.27 -1.73 -23.41
N MET A 15 -44.33 -1.70 -24.35
CA MET A 15 -44.62 -2.01 -25.75
C MET A 15 -43.63 -3.07 -26.25
N VAL A 16 -44.21 -4.22 -26.58
CA VAL A 16 -43.63 -5.35 -27.28
C VAL A 16 -43.68 -5.04 -28.78
N GLY A 17 -42.53 -5.05 -29.44
CA GLY A 17 -42.43 -5.05 -30.90
C GLY A 17 -41.99 -6.44 -31.37
N ALA A 18 -42.94 -7.24 -31.84
CA ALA A 18 -42.70 -8.47 -32.58
C ALA A 18 -42.56 -8.15 -34.07
N CYS A 19 -41.43 -8.52 -34.67
CA CYS A 19 -41.33 -8.73 -36.12
C CYS A 19 -40.84 -10.15 -36.35
N SER A 20 -41.76 -10.99 -36.82
CA SER A 20 -41.50 -12.25 -37.48
C SER A 20 -41.07 -11.99 -38.93
N GLY A 21 -39.95 -12.59 -39.33
CA GLY A 21 -39.49 -12.65 -40.72
C GLY A 21 -38.62 -13.88 -40.86
N GLY A 22 -39.19 -14.95 -41.43
CA GLY A 22 -38.54 -16.23 -41.66
C GLY A 22 -37.57 -16.18 -42.84
N GLY A 23 -36.51 -16.97 -42.74
CA GLY A 23 -35.55 -17.26 -43.81
C GLY A 23 -34.44 -18.20 -43.33
N GLU A 24 -34.68 -19.51 -43.38
CA GLU A 24 -33.61 -20.50 -43.62
C GLU A 24 -33.20 -20.39 -45.10
N SER A 25 -31.95 -20.54 -45.55
CA SER A 25 -30.95 -21.55 -45.21
C SER A 25 -29.58 -21.09 -45.74
N GLY A 26 -28.51 -21.48 -45.04
CA GLY A 26 -27.14 -21.22 -45.48
C GLY A 26 -26.15 -21.69 -44.42
N GLY A 27 -25.84 -22.98 -44.44
CA GLY A 27 -24.96 -23.62 -43.48
C GLY A 27 -23.55 -23.05 -43.48
N SER A 28 -23.02 -22.85 -42.28
CA SER A 28 -21.60 -23.00 -41.93
C SER A 28 -21.51 -22.92 -40.40
N THR A 29 -21.54 -24.06 -39.74
CA THR A 29 -21.22 -24.22 -38.32
C THR A 29 -19.74 -23.83 -38.11
N PRO A 30 -19.40 -22.84 -37.26
CA PRO A 30 -18.03 -22.71 -36.78
C PRO A 30 -17.79 -23.76 -35.68
N PRO A 31 -16.56 -24.32 -35.57
CA PRO A 31 -16.27 -25.36 -34.58
C PRO A 31 -16.33 -24.81 -33.15
N PRO A 32 -16.53 -25.69 -32.14
CA PRO A 32 -16.60 -25.29 -30.75
C PRO A 32 -15.20 -24.91 -30.24
N GLY A 33 -14.87 -23.62 -30.33
CA GLY A 33 -13.73 -23.02 -29.65
C GLY A 33 -14.20 -22.42 -28.34
N LEU A 34 -13.94 -23.13 -27.25
CA LEU A 34 -14.15 -22.68 -25.87
C LEU A 34 -13.54 -21.28 -25.64
N GLY A 35 -14.40 -20.32 -25.34
CA GLY A 35 -14.13 -19.33 -24.29
C GLY A 35 -13.19 -18.19 -24.64
N ALA A 36 -13.47 -17.45 -25.71
CA ALA A 36 -13.07 -16.04 -25.77
C ALA A 36 -13.91 -15.23 -24.76
N GLN A 37 -13.69 -15.42 -23.46
CA GLN A 37 -14.27 -14.60 -22.39
C GLN A 37 -13.52 -14.77 -21.06
N GLN A 38 -12.21 -14.53 -21.07
CA GLN A 38 -11.44 -14.29 -19.84
C GLN A 38 -10.28 -13.36 -20.16
N LYS A 39 -10.61 -12.12 -20.56
CA LYS A 39 -9.60 -11.11 -20.87
C LYS A 39 -10.17 -9.72 -20.58
N THR A 40 -10.50 -9.44 -19.32
CA THR A 40 -10.87 -8.06 -18.88
C THR A 40 -10.81 -7.83 -17.36
N GLU A 41 -9.94 -8.53 -16.62
CA GLU A 41 -9.59 -8.11 -15.24
C GLU A 41 -8.08 -8.15 -14.94
N ASP A 42 -7.27 -8.76 -15.83
CA ASP A 42 -5.81 -8.94 -15.65
C ASP A 42 -4.93 -7.90 -16.36
N GLU A 43 -5.50 -6.99 -17.14
CA GLU A 43 -4.80 -5.81 -17.64
C GLU A 43 -5.08 -4.66 -16.66
N GLN A 44 -4.18 -4.42 -15.71
CA GLN A 44 -4.17 -3.11 -15.05
C GLN A 44 -3.72 -2.08 -16.11
N PRO A 45 -4.59 -1.14 -16.57
CA PRO A 45 -4.24 -0.24 -17.66
C PRO A 45 -3.39 0.95 -17.19
N ASP A 46 -2.74 1.61 -18.15
CA ASP A 46 -1.50 2.42 -18.09
C ASP A 46 -1.36 3.57 -17.07
N GLN A 47 -2.34 3.91 -16.24
CA GLN A 47 -2.15 4.85 -15.12
C GLN A 47 -3.06 4.51 -13.95
N ALA A 48 -2.60 3.63 -13.05
CA ALA A 48 -3.17 3.61 -11.71
C ALA A 48 -3.06 5.01 -11.10
N ARG A 49 -4.16 5.54 -10.56
CA ARG A 49 -4.20 6.91 -10.01
C ARG A 49 -3.59 6.95 -8.61
N LEU A 50 -2.30 6.67 -8.56
CA LEU A 50 -1.48 6.93 -7.38
C LEU A 50 -0.86 8.31 -7.49
N ARG A 51 -0.88 9.06 -6.39
CA ARG A 51 -0.28 10.39 -6.31
C ARG A 51 0.72 10.44 -5.18
N VAL A 52 1.96 10.79 -5.51
CA VAL A 52 2.96 11.15 -4.50
C VAL A 52 2.62 12.54 -3.96
N LEU A 53 2.38 12.64 -2.65
CA LEU A 53 2.00 13.88 -1.98
C LEU A 53 3.23 14.63 -1.44
N GLU A 54 4.19 13.88 -0.89
CA GLU A 54 5.38 14.40 -0.23
C GLU A 54 6.47 13.33 -0.29
N THR A 55 7.72 13.76 -0.46
CA THR A 55 8.92 12.91 -0.49
C THR A 55 10.05 13.54 0.31
N GLY A 56 10.96 12.70 0.77
CA GLY A 56 12.19 13.20 1.40
C GLY A 56 13.11 12.08 1.85
N ALA A 57 14.16 12.48 2.55
CA ALA A 57 15.08 11.59 3.25
C ALA A 57 15.15 11.97 4.73
N ALA A 58 14.93 11.00 5.61
CA ALA A 58 14.97 11.18 7.06
C ALA A 58 15.30 9.86 7.76
N GLY A 59 16.08 9.92 8.84
CA GLY A 59 16.42 8.73 9.64
C GLY A 59 17.09 7.60 8.85
N GLY A 60 17.90 7.93 7.83
CA GLY A 60 18.54 6.93 6.96
C GLY A 60 17.60 6.26 5.94
N ASN A 61 16.37 6.76 5.79
CA ASN A 61 15.37 6.23 4.87
C ASN A 61 14.96 7.30 3.86
N PHE A 62 14.73 6.90 2.60
CA PHE A 62 13.85 7.66 1.72
C PHE A 62 12.41 7.38 2.12
N TYR A 63 11.56 8.39 2.05
CA TYR A 63 10.14 8.23 2.32
C TYR A 63 9.27 8.92 1.30
N ALA A 64 8.05 8.41 1.15
CA ALA A 64 6.98 9.03 0.39
C ALA A 64 5.65 8.87 1.12
N TYR A 65 4.82 9.91 1.07
CA TYR A 65 3.37 9.79 1.24
C TYR A 65 2.73 9.57 -0.11
N VAL A 66 1.99 8.48 -0.24
CA VAL A 66 1.33 8.10 -1.49
C VAL A 66 -0.16 7.95 -1.24
N GLU A 67 -0.94 8.71 -2.01
CA GLU A 67 -2.39 8.62 -2.06
C GLU A 67 -2.81 7.65 -3.16
N ASN A 68 -3.64 6.66 -2.81
CA ASN A 68 -4.40 5.88 -3.77
C ASN A 68 -5.78 6.50 -3.94
N GLN A 69 -6.03 7.07 -5.12
CA GLN A 69 -7.32 7.71 -5.45
C GLN A 69 -8.34 6.72 -6.00
N GLU A 70 -7.99 5.45 -6.17
CA GLU A 70 -8.87 4.42 -6.71
C GLU A 70 -9.80 3.85 -5.62
N ASP A 71 -10.95 3.33 -6.04
CA ASP A 71 -11.89 2.57 -5.20
C ASP A 71 -11.47 1.09 -5.02
N ARG A 72 -10.23 0.76 -5.40
CA ARG A 72 -9.65 -0.57 -5.33
C ARG A 72 -8.21 -0.53 -4.82
N GLU A 73 -7.72 -1.67 -4.38
CA GLU A 73 -6.30 -1.85 -4.08
C GLU A 73 -5.45 -1.72 -5.34
N VAL A 74 -4.26 -1.14 -5.18
CA VAL A 74 -3.29 -0.97 -6.25
C VAL A 74 -1.94 -1.45 -5.74
N ALA A 75 -1.26 -2.32 -6.49
CA ALA A 75 0.15 -2.60 -6.27
C ALA A 75 1.00 -1.64 -7.08
N ALA A 76 2.04 -1.06 -6.47
CA ALA A 76 3.06 -0.32 -7.19
C ALA A 76 4.42 -0.44 -6.53
N GLU A 77 5.45 -0.45 -7.37
CA GLU A 77 6.82 -0.27 -6.96
C GLU A 77 7.11 1.23 -6.78
N VAL A 78 7.92 1.57 -5.79
CA VAL A 78 8.37 2.94 -5.53
C VAL A 78 9.86 3.04 -5.79
N GLU A 79 10.25 3.89 -6.74
CA GLU A 79 11.64 4.23 -7.03
C GLU A 79 11.94 5.63 -6.51
N PHE A 80 12.94 5.75 -5.64
CA PHE A 80 13.41 7.04 -5.14
C PHE A 80 14.64 7.52 -5.91
N THR A 81 14.71 8.84 -6.11
CA THR A 81 15.93 9.51 -6.57
C THR A 81 16.23 10.67 -5.64
N GLY A 82 17.32 10.58 -4.88
CA GLY A 82 17.88 11.69 -4.12
C GLY A 82 18.84 12.51 -4.98
N TYR A 83 18.85 13.83 -4.80
CA TYR A 83 19.77 14.75 -5.45
C TYR A 83 20.59 15.48 -4.38
N ASP A 84 21.91 15.51 -4.54
CA ASP A 84 22.79 16.32 -3.67
C ASP A 84 22.73 17.82 -4.02
N ALA A 85 23.61 18.64 -3.43
CA ALA A 85 23.62 20.08 -3.68
C ALA A 85 24.11 20.43 -5.09
N GLU A 86 24.91 19.55 -5.67
CA GLU A 86 25.47 19.63 -7.02
C GLU A 86 24.51 19.09 -8.09
N GLY A 87 23.37 18.53 -7.68
CA GLY A 87 22.35 17.97 -8.58
C GLY A 87 22.68 16.55 -9.07
N LYS A 88 23.68 15.88 -8.49
CA LYS A 88 23.99 14.48 -8.78
C LYS A 88 22.89 13.58 -8.23
N ALA A 89 22.40 12.68 -9.07
CA ALA A 89 21.33 11.75 -8.74
C ALA A 89 21.86 10.47 -8.06
N TYR A 90 21.19 10.07 -6.99
CA TYR A 90 21.38 8.82 -6.26
C TYR A 90 20.06 8.06 -6.31
N LYS A 91 20.02 6.97 -7.08
CA LYS A 91 18.82 6.16 -7.24
C LYS A 91 18.82 5.04 -6.22
N GLU A 92 17.71 4.89 -5.52
CA GLU A 92 17.40 3.72 -4.71
C GLU A 92 16.02 3.24 -5.14
N SER A 93 15.92 1.99 -5.57
CA SER A 93 14.64 1.39 -5.92
C SER A 93 14.49 0.07 -5.21
N ALA A 94 13.27 -0.43 -5.14
CA ALA A 94 13.04 -1.80 -4.73
C ALA A 94 13.85 -2.83 -5.53
N ARG A 95 14.19 -2.55 -6.79
CA ARG A 95 15.00 -3.43 -7.66
C ARG A 95 16.47 -3.53 -7.29
N THR A 96 17.03 -2.58 -6.54
CA THR A 96 18.44 -2.68 -6.09
C THR A 96 18.61 -3.70 -4.97
N LYS A 97 17.50 -4.20 -4.41
CA LYS A 97 17.45 -5.38 -3.54
C LYS A 97 16.91 -6.55 -4.38
N PRO A 98 17.46 -7.78 -4.27
CA PRO A 98 17.16 -8.90 -5.17
C PRO A 98 15.69 -9.35 -5.20
N ASP A 99 14.88 -8.88 -4.25
CA ASP A 99 13.43 -9.09 -4.25
C ASP A 99 12.76 -7.86 -4.89
N GLU A 100 12.00 -8.06 -5.97
CA GLU A 100 11.20 -7.01 -6.63
C GLU A 100 10.10 -6.45 -5.69
N LYS A 101 10.49 -5.63 -4.70
CA LYS A 101 9.57 -5.13 -3.68
C LYS A 101 8.56 -4.16 -4.29
N TYR A 102 7.29 -4.48 -4.14
CA TYR A 102 6.21 -3.54 -4.39
C TYR A 102 5.30 -3.49 -3.17
N GLU A 103 4.57 -2.39 -3.11
CA GLU A 103 3.72 -2.04 -2.00
C GLU A 103 2.27 -2.09 -2.48
N VAL A 104 1.37 -2.55 -1.62
CA VAL A 104 -0.07 -2.52 -1.90
C VAL A 104 -0.68 -1.33 -1.17
N PHE A 105 -1.33 -0.47 -1.94
CA PHE A 105 -2.03 0.72 -1.48
C PHE A 105 -3.52 0.39 -1.37
N PRO A 106 -4.10 0.39 -0.14
CA PRO A 106 -5.54 0.18 0.03
C PRO A 106 -6.38 1.20 -0.74
N ALA A 107 -7.61 0.84 -1.08
CA ALA A 107 -8.55 1.76 -1.74
C ALA A 107 -8.73 3.06 -0.93
N LYS A 108 -8.78 4.21 -1.61
CA LYS A 108 -9.01 5.56 -1.01
C LYS A 108 -8.15 5.83 0.23
N SER A 109 -6.89 5.44 0.18
CA SER A 109 -5.99 5.57 1.32
C SER A 109 -4.83 6.52 1.02
N THR A 110 -4.23 7.07 2.08
CA THR A 110 -2.90 7.66 2.03
C THR A 110 -2.02 6.88 2.99
N ILE A 111 -0.98 6.26 2.47
CA ILE A 111 -0.03 5.48 3.27
C ILE A 111 1.39 6.00 3.07
N ALA A 112 2.24 5.75 4.06
CA ALA A 112 3.66 6.05 3.98
C ALA A 112 4.45 4.84 3.48
N VAL A 113 5.44 5.10 2.64
CA VAL A 113 6.49 4.15 2.25
C VAL A 113 7.80 4.69 2.80
N ALA A 114 8.61 3.82 3.40
CA ALA A 114 9.97 4.14 3.81
C ALA A 114 10.90 3.02 3.33
N LEU A 115 11.98 3.37 2.65
CA LEU A 115 12.99 2.44 2.15
C LEU A 115 14.35 2.81 2.70
N PHE A 116 15.00 1.82 3.33
CA PHE A 116 16.33 1.99 3.90
C PHE A 116 17.35 2.28 2.81
N VAL A 117 18.07 3.39 2.99
CA VAL A 117 19.07 3.88 2.04
C VAL A 117 20.41 3.23 2.37
N VAL A 118 20.85 2.29 1.52
CA VAL A 118 22.22 1.78 1.59
C VAL A 118 23.10 2.71 0.75
N MET A 119 23.80 3.63 1.41
CA MET A 119 24.71 4.54 0.73
C MET A 119 26.16 4.27 1.09
N GLU A 120 27.02 4.26 0.07
CA GLU A 120 28.44 4.46 0.28
C GLU A 120 28.65 5.84 0.92
N LYS A 121 29.34 5.85 2.06
CA LYS A 121 29.77 7.08 2.70
C LYS A 121 30.68 7.85 1.74
N LYS A 122 30.62 9.17 1.81
CA LYS A 122 31.61 10.01 1.15
C LYS A 122 33.03 9.63 1.64
N PRO A 123 34.10 9.94 0.87
CA PRO A 123 35.47 9.64 1.29
C PRO A 123 35.86 10.19 2.67
N ASP A 124 35.17 11.22 3.15
CA ASP A 124 35.33 11.82 4.49
C ASP A 124 34.53 11.10 5.60
N GLY A 125 33.86 9.99 5.28
CA GLY A 125 33.05 9.20 6.21
C GLY A 125 31.64 9.76 6.46
N THR A 126 31.24 10.84 5.79
CA THR A 126 29.92 11.45 5.98
C THR A 126 28.84 10.79 5.10
N GLU A 127 27.61 10.81 5.58
CA GLU A 127 26.45 10.39 4.78
C GLU A 127 26.11 11.48 3.74
N PRO A 128 25.71 11.08 2.51
CA PRO A 128 25.18 12.01 1.53
C PRO A 128 23.99 12.81 2.09
N LYS A 129 24.05 14.13 1.93
CA LYS A 129 22.91 15.01 2.23
C LYS A 129 22.17 15.31 0.93
N PHE A 130 20.87 15.07 0.94
CA PHE A 130 20.00 15.36 -0.19
C PHE A 130 19.36 16.73 -0.04
N THR A 131 19.33 17.49 -1.13
CA THR A 131 18.61 18.77 -1.23
C THR A 131 17.22 18.58 -1.81
N ARG A 132 17.03 17.53 -2.62
CA ARG A 132 15.74 17.12 -3.19
C ARG A 132 15.63 15.59 -3.20
N THR A 133 14.42 15.09 -3.05
CA THR A 133 14.09 13.67 -3.27
C THR A 133 12.86 13.60 -4.14
N ASP A 134 12.92 12.81 -5.20
CA ASP A 134 11.80 12.51 -6.07
C ASP A 134 11.40 11.04 -5.88
N ALA A 135 10.12 10.71 -6.02
CA ALA A 135 9.63 9.34 -6.03
C ALA A 135 8.80 9.09 -7.28
N ARG A 136 9.10 7.98 -7.97
CA ARG A 136 8.35 7.50 -9.11
C ARG A 136 7.60 6.23 -8.73
N LEU A 137 6.33 6.18 -9.12
CA LEU A 137 5.49 5.00 -8.93
C LEU A 137 5.42 4.21 -10.22
N ILE A 138 5.64 2.90 -10.13
CA ILE A 138 5.53 1.97 -11.25
C ILE A 138 4.42 0.98 -10.88
N PRO A 139 3.20 1.16 -11.42
CA PRO A 139 2.09 0.25 -11.16
C PRO A 139 2.44 -1.20 -11.53
N LYS A 140 1.97 -2.15 -10.73
CA LYS A 140 2.10 -3.60 -10.95
C LYS A 140 0.75 -4.18 -11.34
N LYS A 141 0.71 -5.45 -11.74
CA LYS A 141 -0.56 -6.09 -12.12
C LYS A 141 -1.39 -6.35 -10.89
N ARG A 142 -2.72 -6.36 -11.05
CA ARG A 142 -3.64 -6.73 -9.96
C ARG A 142 -3.38 -8.16 -9.47
N SER A 143 -3.02 -9.07 -10.38
CA SER A 143 -2.62 -10.45 -10.08
C SER A 143 -1.42 -10.55 -9.14
N ASP A 144 -0.62 -9.48 -9.01
CA ASP A 144 0.54 -9.44 -8.12
C ASP A 144 0.12 -9.11 -6.68
N ILE A 145 -1.07 -8.57 -6.45
CA ILE A 145 -1.56 -8.33 -5.08
C ILE A 145 -1.73 -9.69 -4.38
N PRO A 146 -1.14 -9.91 -3.19
CA PRO A 146 -1.32 -11.16 -2.46
C PRO A 146 -2.80 -11.49 -2.29
N ALA A 147 -3.21 -12.71 -2.61
CA ALA A 147 -4.60 -13.11 -2.49
C ALA A 147 -5.02 -13.15 -1.01
N HIS A 148 -6.08 -12.43 -0.66
CA HIS A 148 -6.62 -12.38 0.69
C HIS A 148 -8.13 -12.21 0.70
N GLN A 149 -8.75 -12.58 1.82
CA GLN A 149 -10.13 -12.19 2.11
C GLN A 149 -10.22 -10.70 2.50
N PRO A 150 -11.39 -10.07 2.40
CA PRO A 150 -11.56 -8.68 2.83
C PRO A 150 -11.12 -8.47 4.29
N GLY A 151 -10.40 -7.38 4.52
CA GLY A 151 -9.84 -7.01 5.82
C GLY A 151 -8.98 -5.77 5.69
N LYS A 152 -8.40 -5.32 6.81
CA LYS A 152 -7.46 -4.20 6.82
C LYS A 152 -6.54 -4.32 8.02
N PHE A 153 -5.37 -3.70 7.95
CA PHE A 153 -4.57 -3.43 9.13
C PHE A 153 -5.06 -2.17 9.84
N GLU A 154 -4.93 -2.16 11.16
CA GLU A 154 -5.12 -0.97 11.97
C GLU A 154 -3.89 -0.76 12.83
N ALA A 155 -3.42 0.48 12.94
CA ALA A 155 -2.36 0.84 13.87
C ALA A 155 -2.93 1.64 15.04
N GLY A 156 -2.52 1.26 16.24
CA GLY A 156 -2.74 2.01 17.46
C GLY A 156 -1.78 3.22 17.58
N PRO A 157 -1.83 3.93 18.70
CA PRO A 157 -0.94 5.06 18.95
C PRO A 157 0.53 4.62 18.96
N VAL A 158 1.39 5.52 18.47
CA VAL A 158 2.83 5.32 18.51
C VAL A 158 3.36 5.70 19.90
N GLY A 159 3.87 4.71 20.63
CA GLY A 159 4.50 4.88 21.93
C GLY A 159 6.03 4.93 21.85
N LYS A 160 6.65 5.43 22.91
CA LYS A 160 8.10 5.40 23.10
C LYS A 160 8.42 4.63 24.37
N GLN A 161 9.35 3.69 24.29
CA GLN A 161 9.84 2.93 25.42
C GLN A 161 11.34 3.13 25.55
N LYS A 162 11.82 3.41 26.76
CA LYS A 162 13.25 3.38 27.08
C LYS A 162 13.57 2.02 27.65
N MET A 163 14.47 1.28 27.02
CA MET A 163 15.07 0.11 27.63
C MET A 163 16.27 0.53 28.49
N ALA A 164 16.27 0.13 29.76
CA ALA A 164 17.38 0.38 30.69
C ALA A 164 18.35 -0.82 30.65
N GLY A 165 19.62 -0.55 30.33
CA GLY A 165 20.72 -1.52 30.21
C GLY A 165 22.06 -0.79 30.01
N THR A 166 23.07 -1.45 29.44
CA THR A 166 24.39 -0.83 29.13
C THR A 166 24.32 0.24 28.03
N HIS A 167 23.22 0.29 27.27
CA HIS A 167 22.91 1.34 26.29
C HIS A 167 21.47 1.84 26.50
N TYR A 168 21.28 3.15 26.59
CA TYR A 168 19.94 3.74 26.56
C TYR A 168 19.47 3.78 25.10
N VAL A 169 18.61 2.84 24.71
CA VAL A 169 17.95 2.85 23.39
C VAL A 169 16.50 3.26 23.59
N GLU A 170 16.09 4.34 22.92
CA GLU A 170 14.68 4.71 22.78
C GLU A 170 14.09 3.90 21.62
N GLU A 171 13.13 3.06 21.94
CA GLU A 171 12.40 2.25 20.96
C GLU A 171 11.03 2.85 20.69
N THR A 172 10.62 2.76 19.43
CA THR A 172 9.27 3.14 19.03
C THR A 172 8.41 1.89 19.00
N VAL A 173 7.31 1.91 19.74
CA VAL A 173 6.41 0.76 19.87
C VAL A 173 5.06 1.12 19.29
N VAL A 174 4.55 0.27 18.41
CA VAL A 174 3.23 0.42 17.81
C VAL A 174 2.45 -0.88 18.00
N GLU A 175 1.21 -0.78 18.44
CA GLU A 175 0.28 -1.91 18.39
C GLU A 175 -0.35 -1.96 16.99
N VAL A 176 -0.23 -3.09 16.30
CA VAL A 176 -0.85 -3.33 15.00
C VAL A 176 -1.89 -4.42 15.16
N THR A 177 -3.11 -4.17 14.69
CA THR A 177 -4.18 -5.16 14.64
C THR A 177 -4.27 -5.73 13.24
N ASN A 178 -4.24 -7.06 13.13
CA ASN A 178 -4.56 -7.75 11.89
C ASN A 178 -6.08 -7.92 11.76
N GLY A 179 -6.74 -7.02 11.04
CA GLY A 179 -8.18 -7.11 10.77
C GLY A 179 -8.56 -8.05 9.61
N TYR A 180 -7.62 -8.83 9.07
CA TYR A 180 -7.92 -9.89 8.11
C TYR A 180 -8.36 -11.16 8.85
N PRO A 181 -9.26 -11.97 8.28
CA PRO A 181 -9.71 -13.23 8.88
C PRO A 181 -8.66 -14.34 8.78
N GLN A 182 -7.51 -14.06 8.15
CA GLN A 182 -6.41 -14.99 7.94
C GLN A 182 -5.18 -14.50 8.71
N GLN A 183 -4.33 -15.44 9.13
CA GLN A 183 -3.01 -15.10 9.67
C GLN A 183 -2.22 -14.36 8.60
N VAL A 184 -1.56 -13.27 9.00
CA VAL A 184 -0.69 -12.48 8.13
C VAL A 184 0.75 -12.73 8.53
N ARG A 185 1.60 -12.95 7.53
CA ARG A 185 3.05 -12.94 7.66
C ARG A 185 3.66 -11.86 6.79
N SER A 186 4.73 -11.24 7.28
CA SER A 186 5.49 -10.24 6.54
C SER A 186 4.62 -9.07 6.06
N GLY A 187 3.67 -8.63 6.89
CA GLY A 187 3.06 -7.30 6.74
C GLY A 187 4.12 -6.24 7.04
N VAL A 188 4.00 -5.05 6.46
CA VAL A 188 4.96 -3.96 6.67
C VAL A 188 4.32 -2.89 7.52
N ILE A 189 5.03 -2.39 8.52
CA ILE A 189 4.66 -1.17 9.24
C ILE A 189 5.71 -0.09 8.97
N VAL A 190 5.25 1.07 8.55
CA VAL A 190 6.06 2.29 8.44
C VAL A 190 5.68 3.25 9.54
N VAL A 191 6.64 3.85 10.23
CA VAL A 191 6.41 4.94 11.19
C VAL A 191 7.08 6.21 10.67
N MET A 192 6.29 7.28 10.59
CA MET A 192 6.73 8.62 10.22
C MET A 192 6.60 9.54 11.43
N CYS A 193 7.69 10.20 11.82
CA CYS A 193 7.71 11.12 12.96
C CYS A 193 7.97 12.55 12.50
N LYS A 194 7.03 13.43 12.83
CA LYS A 194 7.12 14.88 12.58
C LYS A 194 7.59 15.63 13.82
N ASP A 195 8.24 16.77 13.60
CA ASP A 195 8.45 17.78 14.64
C ASP A 195 7.25 18.72 14.79
N ALA A 196 7.39 19.68 15.72
CA ALA A 196 6.35 20.67 16.00
C ALA A 196 6.05 21.61 14.82
N SER A 197 6.95 21.70 13.83
CA SER A 197 6.73 22.45 12.59
C SER A 197 6.05 21.62 11.49
N GLY A 198 5.81 20.33 11.74
CA GLY A 198 5.21 19.41 10.78
C GLY A 198 6.22 18.78 9.80
N LYS A 199 7.52 19.03 9.97
CA LYS A 199 8.57 18.44 9.13
C LYS A 199 8.90 17.04 9.59
N ILE A 200 9.04 16.11 8.65
CA ILE A 200 9.49 14.74 8.92
C ILE A 200 10.93 14.77 9.45
N GLN A 201 11.13 14.31 10.68
CA GLN A 201 12.45 14.13 11.29
C GLN A 201 12.92 12.69 11.21
N ASN A 202 11.99 11.73 11.16
CA ASN A 202 12.34 10.33 11.09
C ASN A 202 11.30 9.52 10.31
N ALA A 203 11.78 8.50 9.60
CA ALA A 203 11.02 7.50 8.89
C ALA A 203 11.67 6.14 9.17
N SER A 204 10.88 5.15 9.59
CA SER A 204 11.37 3.79 9.84
C SER A 204 10.35 2.77 9.35
N SER A 205 10.80 1.58 8.97
CA SER A 205 9.94 0.49 8.53
C SER A 205 10.42 -0.84 9.06
N THR A 206 9.50 -1.73 9.42
CA THR A 206 9.81 -3.13 9.74
C THR A 206 8.68 -4.05 9.31
N ASN A 207 8.94 -5.35 9.35
CA ASN A 207 7.95 -6.38 9.07
C ASN A 207 7.27 -6.84 10.38
N PHE A 208 6.04 -7.33 10.25
CA PHE A 208 5.30 -7.97 11.33
C PHE A 208 4.50 -9.18 10.84
N SER A 209 4.18 -10.06 11.78
CA SER A 209 3.27 -11.19 11.60
C SER A 209 2.27 -11.20 12.76
N ALA A 210 1.02 -11.53 12.47
CA ALA A 210 -0.07 -11.52 13.44
C ALA A 210 -1.18 -12.50 13.03
N ALA A 211 -1.73 -13.23 13.99
CA ALA A 211 -2.91 -14.07 13.81
C ALA A 211 -4.16 -13.23 13.50
N PRO A 212 -5.27 -13.84 13.02
CA PRO A 212 -6.51 -13.11 12.75
C PRO A 212 -7.00 -12.36 13.99
N ASN A 213 -7.31 -11.08 13.85
CA ASN A 213 -7.76 -10.17 14.92
C ASN A 213 -6.77 -10.00 16.08
N GLU A 214 -5.53 -10.48 15.96
CA GLU A 214 -4.50 -10.31 16.98
C GLU A 214 -3.98 -8.87 16.98
N LYS A 215 -3.77 -8.33 18.19
CA LYS A 215 -3.03 -7.11 18.45
C LYS A 215 -1.56 -7.45 18.71
N LYS A 216 -0.71 -7.17 17.74
CA LYS A 216 0.74 -7.39 17.83
C LYS A 216 1.45 -6.09 18.23
N LYS A 217 2.28 -6.14 19.26
CA LYS A 217 3.25 -5.06 19.53
C LYS A 217 4.43 -5.22 18.59
N VAL A 218 4.71 -4.18 17.81
CA VAL A 218 5.84 -4.09 16.89
C VAL A 218 6.79 -3.02 17.39
N THR A 219 8.04 -3.40 17.57
CA THR A 219 9.11 -2.51 18.01
C THR A 219 9.97 -2.11 16.82
N LEU A 220 10.21 -0.82 16.66
CA LEU A 220 11.10 -0.25 15.66
C LEU A 220 12.30 0.37 16.36
N ALA A 221 13.50 -0.09 15.98
CA ALA A 221 14.74 0.51 16.44
C ALA A 221 14.84 1.94 15.89
N SER A 222 14.97 2.91 16.80
CA SER A 222 15.29 4.31 16.50
C SER A 222 14.39 4.98 15.44
N ALA A 223 13.15 5.33 15.82
CA ALA A 223 12.56 6.57 15.34
C ALA A 223 13.04 7.73 16.25
N GLY A 224 14.35 8.01 16.25
CA GLY A 224 14.95 9.17 16.89
C GLY A 224 14.14 10.46 16.69
N SER A 225 14.12 11.30 17.73
CA SER A 225 13.53 12.65 17.85
C SER A 225 12.29 12.96 16.97
N GLY A 226 11.15 13.14 17.63
CA GLY A 226 9.87 13.50 17.03
C GLY A 226 8.74 13.28 18.03
N SER A 227 7.71 14.10 17.97
CA SER A 227 6.57 14.08 18.91
C SER A 227 5.24 13.77 18.24
N GLY A 228 5.13 13.98 16.92
CA GLY A 228 3.96 13.64 16.11
C GLY A 228 4.20 12.41 15.23
N CYS A 229 4.34 11.24 15.84
CA CYS A 229 4.56 10.00 15.11
C CYS A 229 3.24 9.34 14.67
N THR A 230 3.20 8.83 13.45
CA THR A 230 2.06 8.08 12.90
C THR A 230 2.54 6.82 12.23
N ALA A 231 1.80 5.73 12.40
CA ALA A 231 2.11 4.42 11.84
C ALA A 231 1.17 4.08 10.67
N TYR A 232 1.74 3.42 9.67
CA TYR A 232 1.08 3.07 8.41
C TYR A 232 1.35 1.58 8.12
N PRO A 233 0.52 0.68 8.68
CA PRO A 233 0.61 -0.74 8.36
C PRO A 233 0.01 -0.99 6.97
N ARG A 234 0.65 -1.88 6.21
CA ARG A 234 0.34 -2.12 4.80
C ARG A 234 0.89 -3.47 4.33
N MET A 235 0.38 -3.95 3.20
CA MET A 235 0.91 -5.15 2.55
C MET A 235 2.05 -4.78 1.60
N SER A 236 2.90 -5.75 1.32
CA SER A 236 3.89 -5.75 0.26
C SER A 236 3.82 -7.05 -0.55
N ASN A 237 4.65 -7.17 -1.57
CA ASN A 237 4.83 -8.40 -2.34
C ASN A 237 5.22 -9.64 -1.50
N THR A 238 5.85 -9.41 -0.34
CA THR A 238 6.26 -10.48 0.58
C THR A 238 5.17 -10.87 1.58
N THR A 239 4.06 -10.13 1.64
CA THR A 239 2.97 -10.46 2.55
C THR A 239 2.31 -11.79 2.15
N ARG A 240 2.06 -12.65 3.13
CA ARG A 240 1.41 -13.96 2.96
C ARG A 240 0.21 -14.08 3.89
N PHE A 241 -0.82 -14.77 3.41
CA PHE A 241 -2.09 -14.97 4.12
C PHE A 241 -2.39 -16.46 4.30
N GLY A 242 -2.82 -16.85 5.50
CA GLY A 242 -3.29 -18.21 5.79
C GLY A 242 -2.20 -19.27 5.98
N GLU A 243 -0.92 -18.88 5.92
CA GLU A 243 0.20 -19.76 6.26
C GLU A 243 0.35 -19.82 7.80
N GLY A 244 -0.20 -20.89 8.41
CA GLY A 244 0.00 -21.21 9.83
C GLY A 244 1.49 -21.25 10.18
N GLU A 245 1.92 -20.83 11.38
CA GLU A 245 3.33 -20.93 11.83
C GLU A 245 3.86 -22.33 11.52
N GLY A 246 4.68 -22.41 10.47
CA GLY A 246 5.30 -23.65 10.04
C GLY A 246 6.43 -23.86 11.00
N GLU A 247 6.37 -24.96 11.73
CA GLU A 247 7.48 -25.52 12.49
C GLU A 247 8.75 -25.52 11.61
N GLY A 248 9.86 -24.95 12.12
CA GLY A 248 11.19 -24.91 11.48
C GLY A 248 11.65 -23.47 11.16
N GLU A 249 12.71 -22.93 11.76
CA GLU A 249 13.96 -23.54 12.24
C GLU A 249 14.27 -23.33 13.73
#